data_AF-A0AAN6TK90-F1
#
_entry.id   AF-A0AAN6TK90-F1
#
_cell.length_a   1.000
_cell.length_b   1.000
_cell.length_c   1.000
_cell.angle_alpha   90.00
_cell.angle_beta   90.00
_cell.angle_gamma   90.00
#
_symmetry.space_group_name_H-M   'P 1'
#
loop_
_entity.id
_entity.type
_entity.pdbx_description
1 polymer ?
#
loop_
_entity_poly.entity_id
_entity_poly.type
_entity_poly.pdbx_seq_one_letter_code
_entity_poly.pdbx_strand_id
1 'polypeptide(L)' 'VGGAEAKRAAVRQLREGTGQVFTATNALGLGVDAPRIRAVVQVGLVRQLRDYAQESGRAGRDGQASEAIMVRA' A
#
# COMPACT_ATOMS: atom_id res chain seq x y z
N VAL A 1 -4.25 -12.32 -13.41
CA VAL A 1 -2.86 -11.90 -13.09
C VAL A 1 -2.38 -11.02 -14.22
N GLY A 2 -2.06 -9.75 -13.95
CA GLY A 2 -1.59 -8.82 -14.97
C GLY A 2 -0.15 -9.11 -15.38
N GLY A 3 0.17 -8.97 -16.67
CA GLY A 3 1.55 -9.08 -17.16
C GLY A 3 2.47 -7.99 -16.61
N ALA A 4 3.77 -8.08 -16.91
CA ALA A 4 4.78 -7.14 -16.41
C ALA A 4 4.45 -5.67 -16.76
N GLU A 5 3.83 -5.42 -17.91
CA GLU A 5 3.40 -4.09 -18.33
C GLU A 5 2.29 -3.51 -17.44
N ALA A 6 1.25 -4.30 -17.15
CA ALA A 6 0.17 -3.90 -16.25
C ALA A 6 0.70 -3.58 -14.85
N LYS A 7 1.67 -4.38 -14.35
CA LYS A 7 2.33 -4.09 -13.07
C LYS A 7 3.09 -2.76 -13.10
N ARG A 8 3.83 -2.46 -14.18
CA ARG A 8 4.53 -1.17 -14.34
C ARG A 8 3.58 0.01 -14.39
N ALA A 9 2.46 -0.11 -15.11
CA ALA A 9 1.44 0.93 -15.19
C ALA A 9 0.82 1.21 -13.81
N ALA A 10 0.46 0.16 -13.05
CA ALA A 10 -0.08 0.31 -11.70
C ALA A 10 0.92 0.99 -10.75
N VAL A 11 2.20 0.60 -10.78
CA VAL A 11 3.23 1.25 -9.96
C VAL A 11 3.41 2.72 -10.33
N ARG A 12 3.35 3.07 -11.62
CA ARG A 12 3.41 4.46 -12.08
C ARG A 12 2.23 5.27 -11.52
N GLN A 13 1.00 4.76 -11.66
CA GLN A 13 -0.20 5.42 -11.16
C GLN A 13 -0.16 5.62 -9.64
N LEU A 14 0.35 4.63 -8.90
CA LEU A 14 0.51 4.71 -7.45
C LEU A 14 1.52 5.81 -7.04
N ARG A 15 2.64 5.92 -7.78
CA ARG A 15 3.65 6.98 -7.54
C ARG A 15 3.13 8.37 -7.87
N GLU A 16 2.42 8.50 -8.99
CA GLU A 16 1.86 9.77 -9.45
C GLU A 16 0.64 10.18 -8.61
N GLY A 17 -0.05 9.22 -7.99
CA GLY A 17 -1.28 9.45 -7.22
C GLY A 17 -2.52 9.57 -8.12
N THR A 18 -2.48 9.01 -9.33
CA THR A 18 -3.57 9.08 -10.31
C THR A 18 -4.58 7.94 -10.15
N GLY A 19 -4.24 6.89 -9.41
CA GLY A 19 -5.16 5.81 -9.04
C GLY A 19 -5.78 6.02 -7.65
N GLN A 20 -7.03 5.59 -7.49
CA GLN A 20 -7.76 5.75 -6.22
C GLN A 20 -7.50 4.62 -5.22
N VAL A 21 -7.43 3.37 -5.70
CA VAL A 21 -7.29 2.18 -4.86
C VAL A 21 -6.37 1.17 -5.53
N PHE A 22 -5.46 0.58 -4.74
CA PHE A 22 -4.55 -0.47 -5.18
C PHE A 22 -4.63 -1.65 -4.20
N THR A 23 -4.78 -2.86 -4.74
CA THR A 23 -4.76 -4.09 -3.94
C THR A 23 -3.42 -4.81 -4.10
N ALA A 24 -2.84 -5.20 -2.99
CA ALA A 24 -1.50 -5.76 -2.93
C ALA A 24 -1.46 -6.90 -1.90
N THR A 25 -0.67 -7.94 -2.18
CA THR A 25 -0.21 -8.84 -1.11
C THR A 25 1.08 -8.26 -0.52
N ASN A 26 1.51 -8.77 0.63
CA ASN A 26 2.75 -8.35 1.29
C ASN A 26 4.02 -8.61 0.42
N ALA A 27 3.88 -9.39 -0.67
CA ALA A 27 4.92 -9.57 -1.68
C ALA A 27 5.17 -8.32 -2.58
N LEU A 28 4.41 -7.24 -2.42
CA LEU A 28 4.80 -5.89 -2.88
C LEU A 28 5.84 -5.28 -1.93
N GLY A 29 6.93 -6.02 -1.74
CA GLY A 29 8.10 -5.63 -0.98
C GLY A 29 9.13 -4.96 -1.89
N LEU A 30 9.68 -3.85 -1.38
CA LEU A 30 10.85 -3.10 -1.86
C LEU A 30 10.59 -2.06 -2.99
N GLY A 31 10.73 -0.78 -2.63
CA GLY A 31 11.11 0.30 -3.57
C GLY A 31 10.00 1.14 -4.21
N VAL A 32 8.72 0.97 -3.83
CA VAL A 32 7.67 1.90 -4.26
C VAL A 32 7.65 3.09 -3.29
N ASP A 33 8.12 4.23 -3.78
CA ASP A 33 7.99 5.51 -3.10
C ASP A 33 6.72 6.23 -3.57
N ALA A 34 5.67 6.15 -2.75
CA ALA A 34 4.38 6.78 -2.99
C ALA A 34 3.98 7.55 -1.72
N PRO A 35 4.49 8.77 -1.53
CA PRO A 35 4.38 9.44 -0.24
C PRO A 35 2.95 9.89 0.11
N ARG A 36 2.08 9.96 -0.91
CA ARG A 36 0.71 10.47 -0.82
C ARG A 36 -0.37 9.41 -0.54
N ILE A 37 -0.01 8.25 -0.02
CA ILE A 37 -1.01 7.23 0.35
C ILE A 37 -1.82 7.73 1.56
N ARG A 38 -3.14 7.78 1.42
CA ARG A 38 -4.07 8.28 2.47
C ARG A 38 -4.63 7.23 3.39
N ALA A 39 -4.77 6.00 2.91
CA ALA A 39 -5.20 4.89 3.73
C ALA A 39 -4.43 3.62 3.34
N VAL A 40 -4.06 2.83 4.34
CA VAL A 40 -3.64 1.43 4.15
C VAL A 40 -4.68 0.56 4.84
N VAL A 41 -5.26 -0.38 4.09
CA VAL A 41 -6.27 -1.31 4.60
C VAL A 41 -5.70 -2.72 4.61
N GLN A 42 -5.45 -3.25 5.81
CA GLN A 42 -5.07 -4.65 6.00
C GLN A 42 -6.31 -5.51 6.11
N VAL A 43 -6.47 -6.44 5.17
CA VAL A 43 -7.54 -7.44 5.17
C VAL A 43 -6.96 -8.77 5.64
N GLY A 44 -7.49 -9.30 6.74
CA GLY A 44 -7.10 -10.60 7.30
C GLY A 44 -6.12 -10.53 8.47
N LEU A 45 -5.50 -11.67 8.80
CA LEU A 45 -4.64 -11.80 9.98
C LEU A 45 -3.26 -11.17 9.77
N VAL A 46 -2.94 -10.18 10.59
CA VAL A 46 -1.55 -9.76 10.81
C VAL A 46 -0.84 -10.84 11.61
N ARG A 47 0.20 -11.42 10.99
CA ARG A 47 1.01 -12.48 11.61
C ARG A 47 1.92 -11.95 12.71
N GLN A 48 2.49 -10.76 12.51
CA GLN A 48 3.38 -10.11 13.47
C GLN A 48 3.14 -8.60 13.51
N LEU A 49 3.22 -7.99 14.70
CA LEU A 49 3.04 -6.54 14.86
C LEU A 49 4.03 -5.72 14.00
N ARG A 50 5.25 -6.24 13.81
CA ARG A 50 6.24 -5.63 12.92
C ARG A 50 5.76 -5.54 11.47
N ASP A 51 5.11 -6.59 10.98
CA ASP A 51 4.60 -6.62 9.60
C ASP A 51 3.51 -5.54 9.46
N TYR A 52 2.59 -5.46 10.43
CA TYR A 52 1.61 -4.39 10.47
C TYR A 52 2.24 -3.01 10.51
N ALA A 53 3.24 -2.78 11.36
CA ALA A 53 3.93 -1.49 11.44
C ALA A 53 4.63 -1.13 10.11
N GLN A 54 5.26 -2.10 9.45
CA GLN A 54 5.93 -1.88 8.17
C GLN A 54 4.95 -1.58 7.04
N GLU A 55 3.84 -2.32 6.99
CA GLU A 55 2.83 -2.17 5.94
C GLU A 55 2.01 -0.88 6.13
N SER A 56 1.55 -0.60 7.36
CA SER A 56 0.78 0.60 7.68
C SER A 56 1.61 1.88 7.55
N GLY A 57 2.92 1.82 7.84
CA GLY A 57 3.87 2.93 7.65
C GLY A 57 4.06 3.42 6.20
N ARG A 58 3.35 2.82 5.23
CA ARG A 58 3.28 3.34 3.86
C ARG A 58 2.34 4.54 3.73
N ALA A 59 1.37 4.67 4.63
CA ALA A 59 0.46 5.80 4.66
C ALA A 59 1.17 7.08 5.14
N GLY A 60 0.78 8.25 4.61
CA GLY A 60 1.15 9.55 5.20
C GLY A 60 2.63 9.92 5.19
N ARG A 61 3.45 9.34 4.29
CA ARG A 61 4.89 9.64 4.23
C ARG A 61 5.21 11.07 3.76
N ASP A 62 4.21 11.79 3.25
CA ASP A 62 4.26 13.24 2.99
C ASP A 62 3.95 14.10 4.23
N GLY A 63 3.73 13.50 5.40
CA GLY A 63 3.45 14.18 6.66
C GLY A 63 2.00 14.65 6.81
N GLN A 64 1.12 14.36 5.85
CA GLN A 64 -0.30 14.66 5.96
C GLN A 64 -1.06 13.57 6.72
N ALA A 65 -2.25 13.92 7.22
CA ALA A 65 -3.12 12.98 7.89
C ALA A 65 -3.40 11.74 7.01
N SER A 66 -3.38 10.56 7.63
CA SER A 66 -3.60 9.30 6.96
C SER A 66 -4.12 8.24 7.93
N GLU A 67 -4.68 7.17 7.40
CA GLU A 67 -5.31 6.10 8.17
C GLU A 67 -4.65 4.74 7.95
N ALA A 68 -4.58 3.96 9.01
CA ALA A 68 -4.25 2.55 8.99
C ALA A 68 -5.44 1.76 9.53
N ILE A 69 -6.07 0.96 8.67
CA ILE A 69 -7.33 0.27 8.96
C ILE A 69 -7.07 -1.23 8.92
N MET A 70 -7.46 -1.93 9.98
CA MET A 70 -7.47 -3.39 10.01
C MET A 70 -8.91 -3.90 9.91
N VAL A 71 -9.16 -4.73 8.90
CA VAL A 71 -10.45 -5.42 8.71
C VAL A 71 -10.26 -6.90 8.99
N ARG A 72 -10.98 -7.39 10.00
CA ARG A 72 -11.14 -8.82 10.26
C ARG A 72 -12.41 -9.30 9.57
N ALA A 73 -12.27 -10.32 8.72
CA ALA A 73 -13.37 -11.11 8.18
C ALA A 73 -13.62 -12.33 9.06
#